data_AF-A0A7J3R149-F1
#
_entry.id   AF-A0A7J3R149-F1
#
_cell.length_a   1.000
_cell.length_b   1.000
_cell.length_c   1.000
_cell.angle_alpha   90.00
_cell.angle_beta   90.00
_cell.angle_gamma   90.00
#
_symmetry.space_group_name_H-M   'P 1'
#
loop_
_entity.id
_entity.type
_entity.pdbx_description
1 polymer ?
#
loop_
_entity_poly.entity_id
_entity_poly.type
_entity_poly.pdbx_seq_one_letter_code
_entity_poly.pdbx_strand_id
1 'polypeptide(L)' 'MSERAEEIDERRKQIQEQEERLRARMSKVKHKIAVISGKGGVGKSTVTVNLAVAFAMRGHVNRVGVLDADIHGPSVPKM' A
#
# COMPACT_ATOMS: atom_id res chain seq x y z
N MET A 1 23.16 -9.06 30.12
CA MET A 1 23.02 -7.90 29.21
C MET A 1 23.34 -8.23 27.74
N SER A 2 23.72 -9.48 27.39
CA SER A 2 24.07 -9.90 26.01
C SER A 2 22.87 -10.22 25.12
N GLU A 3 21.95 -11.08 25.60
CA GLU A 3 20.84 -11.62 24.78
C GLU A 3 19.90 -10.55 24.22
N ARG A 4 19.58 -9.52 25.00
CA ARG A 4 18.71 -8.42 24.54
C ARG A 4 19.36 -7.57 23.44
N ALA A 5 20.69 -7.46 23.43
CA ALA A 5 21.41 -6.74 22.38
C ALA A 5 21.43 -7.53 21.08
N GLU A 6 21.61 -8.86 21.17
CA GLU A 6 21.55 -9.79 20.03
C GLU A 6 20.15 -9.83 19.40
N GLU A 7 19.09 -9.92 20.20
CA GLU A 7 17.70 -9.89 19.71
C GLU A 7 17.38 -8.58 18.95
N ILE A 8 17.89 -7.45 19.43
CA ILE A 8 17.70 -6.14 18.78
C ILE A 8 18.44 -6.09 17.44
N ASP A 9 19.65 -6.64 17.35
CA ASP A 9 20.44 -6.66 16.11
C ASP A 9 19.79 -7.54 15.05
N GLU A 10 19.32 -8.74 15.42
CA GLU A 10 18.58 -9.62 14.53
C GLU A 10 17.29 -8.95 14.02
N ARG A 11 16.53 -8.31 14.91
CA ARG A 11 15.32 -7.58 14.54
C ARG A 11 15.62 -6.46 13.55
N ARG A 12 16.71 -5.71 13.74
CA ARG A 12 17.14 -4.64 12.83
C ARG A 12 17.49 -5.20 11.45
N LYS A 13 18.24 -6.30 11.41
CA LYS A 13 18.60 -6.97 10.15
C LYS A 13 17.36 -7.46 9.41
N GLN A 14 16.39 -8.05 10.11
CA GLN A 14 15.12 -8.47 9.52
C GLN A 14 14.33 -7.29 8.94
N ILE A 15 14.24 -6.16 9.66
CA ILE A 15 13.57 -4.95 9.18
C ILE A 15 14.27 -4.42 7.92
N GLN A 16 15.60 -4.35 7.93
CA GLN A 16 16.38 -3.87 6.79
C GLN A 16 16.16 -4.76 5.56
N GLU A 17 16.20 -6.08 5.71
CA GLU A 17 15.89 -7.01 4.62
C GLU A 17 14.46 -6.85 4.09
N GLN A 18 13.48 -6.61 4.98
CA GLN A 18 12.10 -6.34 4.59
C GLN A 18 11.96 -5.01 3.82
N GLU A 19 12.63 -3.95 4.27
CA GLU A 19 12.64 -2.65 3.60
C GLU A 19 13.27 -2.73 2.21
N GLU A 20 14.39 -3.44 2.07
CA GLU A 20 15.04 -3.67 0.78
C GLU A 20 14.12 -4.42 -0.19
N ARG A 21 13.45 -5.48 0.27
CA ARG A 21 12.45 -6.21 -0.52
C ARG A 21 11.28 -5.32 -0.91
N LEU A 22 10.78 -4.49 0.00
CA LEU A 22 9.70 -3.55 -0.28
C LEU A 22 10.14 -2.53 -1.32
N ARG A 23 11.32 -1.94 -1.17
CA ARG A 23 11.89 -0.97 -2.11
C ARG A 23 12.05 -1.57 -3.50
N ALA A 24 12.58 -2.80 -3.59
CA ALA A 24 12.71 -3.53 -4.83
C ALA A 24 11.35 -3.78 -5.50
N ARG A 25 10.33 -4.23 -4.76
CA ARG A 25 8.97 -4.41 -5.30
C ARG A 25 8.34 -3.10 -5.76
N MET A 26 8.49 -2.04 -4.98
CA MET A 26 7.89 -0.73 -5.25
C MET A 26 8.62 0.08 -6.32
N SER A 27 9.84 -0.31 -6.70
CA SER A 27 10.57 0.30 -7.81
C SER A 27 9.86 0.14 -9.17
N LYS A 28 9.05 -0.91 -9.32
CA LYS A 28 8.27 -1.19 -10.53
C LYS A 28 7.02 -0.31 -10.65
N VAL A 29 6.61 0.35 -9.56
CA VAL A 29 5.40 1.19 -9.50
C VAL A 29 5.80 2.65 -9.71
N LYS A 30 5.50 3.18 -10.91
CA LYS A 30 5.87 4.55 -11.32
C LYS A 30 5.19 5.64 -10.51
N HIS A 31 3.91 5.47 -10.21
CA HIS A 31 3.09 6.44 -9.48
C HIS A 31 2.40 5.77 -8.29
N LYS A 32 2.49 6.40 -7.12
CA LYS A 32 1.88 5.97 -5.86
C LYS A 32 0.98 7.10 -5.38
N ILE A 33 -0.33 6.89 -5.44
CA ILE A 33 -1.34 7.91 -5.13
C ILE A 33 -2.04 7.48 -3.84
N ALA A 34 -1.90 8.27 -2.79
CA ALA A 34 -2.62 8.07 -1.54
C ALA A 34 -3.94 8.85 -1.57
N VAL A 35 -5.06 8.16 -1.48
CA VAL A 35 -6.38 8.78 -1.28
C VAL A 35 -6.68 8.70 0.21
N ILE A 36 -6.82 9.85 0.86
CA ILE A 36 -7.03 9.95 2.32
C ILE A 36 -8.25 10.82 2.63
N SER A 37 -8.88 10.56 3.77
CA SER A 37 -10.04 11.33 4.25
C SER A 37 -9.95 11.58 5.75
N GLY A 38 -10.29 12.78 6.20
CA GLY A 38 -10.30 13.12 7.64
C GLY A 38 -11.50 12.58 8.43
N LYS A 39 -12.51 12.02 7.76
CA LYS A 39 -13.73 11.46 8.36
C LYS A 39 -14.18 10.20 7.63
N GLY A 40 -14.92 9.31 8.31
CA GLY A 40 -15.57 8.14 7.72
C GLY A 40 -16.77 8.52 6.84
N GLY A 41 -17.11 7.69 5.86
CA GLY A 41 -18.31 7.86 5.03
C GLY A 41 -18.23 8.92 3.93
N VAL A 42 -17.09 9.59 3.72
CA VAL A 42 -16.95 10.65 2.70
C VAL A 42 -16.75 10.15 1.26
N GLY A 43 -16.82 8.83 1.03
CA GLY A 43 -16.67 8.24 -0.30
C GLY A 43 -15.24 8.00 -0.78
N LYS A 44 -14.24 8.00 0.13
CA LYS A 44 -12.82 7.72 -0.19
C LYS A 44 -12.64 6.51 -1.10
N SER A 45 -13.21 5.35 -0.73
CA SER A 45 -13.07 4.11 -1.49
C SER A 45 -13.73 4.20 -2.87
N THR A 46 -14.90 4.85 -2.96
CA THR A 46 -15.60 5.11 -4.22
C THR A 46 -14.74 5.96 -5.18
N VAL A 47 -14.09 7.00 -4.66
CA VAL A 47 -13.16 7.82 -5.45
C VAL A 47 -11.96 7.00 -5.90
N THR A 48 -11.37 6.19 -5.00
CA THR A 48 -10.22 5.33 -5.32
C THR A 48 -10.51 4.35 -6.45
N VAL A 49 -11.64 3.62 -6.41
CA VAL A 49 -11.96 2.63 -7.46
C VAL A 49 -12.29 3.30 -8.80
N ASN A 50 -13.03 4.42 -8.79
CA ASN A 50 -13.33 5.14 -10.03
C ASN A 50 -12.09 5.77 -10.66
N LEU A 51 -11.17 6.28 -9.84
CA LEU A 51 -9.88 6.78 -10.33
C LEU A 51 -9.06 5.64 -10.98
N ALA A 52 -9.06 4.45 -10.37
CA ALA A 52 -8.38 3.29 -10.93
C ALA A 52 -8.98 2.86 -12.28
N VAL A 53 -10.32 2.81 -12.37
CA VAL A 53 -11.04 2.54 -13.63
C VAL A 53 -10.70 3.61 -14.68
N ALA A 54 -10.73 4.89 -14.32
CA ALA A 54 -10.41 5.97 -15.24
C ALA A 54 -8.97 5.86 -15.77
N PHE A 55 -7.98 5.54 -14.93
CA PHE A 55 -6.61 5.31 -15.40
C PHE A 55 -6.52 4.10 -16.33
N ALA A 56 -7.19 2.99 -16.00
CA ALA A 56 -7.23 1.82 -16.86
C ALA A 56 -7.78 2.19 -18.25
N MET A 57 -8.92 2.89 -18.29
CA MET A 57 -9.56 3.37 -19.53
C MET A 57 -8.71 4.37 -20.32
N ARG A 58 -7.81 5.12 -19.66
CA ARG A 58 -6.89 6.09 -20.28
C ARG A 58 -5.58 5.47 -20.78
N GLY A 59 -5.56 4.16 -21.05
CA GLY A 59 -4.38 3.48 -21.63
C GLY A 59 -3.44 2.84 -20.60
N HIS A 60 -3.87 2.72 -19.34
CA HIS A 60 -3.14 2.00 -18.30
C HIS A 60 -3.77 0.65 -17.94
N VAL A 61 -4.54 0.04 -18.86
CA VAL A 61 -5.06 -1.34 -18.71
C VAL A 61 -3.94 -2.28 -18.24
N ASN A 62 -4.25 -3.13 -17.25
CA ASN A 62 -3.33 -4.08 -16.61
C ASN A 62 -2.12 -3.45 -15.89
N ARG A 63 -2.09 -2.12 -15.69
CA ARG A 63 -1.00 -1.40 -15.00
C ARG A 63 -1.45 -0.62 -13.77
N VAL A 64 -2.73 -0.72 -13.42
CA VAL A 64 -3.33 -0.06 -12.26
C VAL A 64 -3.64 -1.13 -11.21
N GLY A 65 -3.29 -0.85 -9.95
CA GLY A 65 -3.64 -1.67 -8.80
C GLY A 65 -4.19 -0.79 -7.69
N VAL A 66 -5.11 -1.34 -6.88
CA VAL A 66 -5.64 -0.68 -5.69
C VAL A 66 -5.17 -1.45 -4.46
N LEU A 67 -4.70 -0.71 -3.46
CA LEU A 67 -4.41 -1.23 -2.13
C LEU A 67 -5.40 -0.61 -1.16
N ASP A 68 -6.24 -1.44 -0.53
CA ASP A 68 -7.11 -1.00 0.55
C ASP A 68 -6.35 -1.12 1.88
N ALA A 69 -6.04 0.03 2.48
CA ALA A 69 -5.38 0.11 3.77
C ALA A 69 -6.39 0.18 4.94
N ASP A 70 -7.70 0.15 4.65
CA ASP A 70 -8.75 0.13 5.67
C ASP A 70 -8.96 -1.29 6.20
N ILE A 71 -8.23 -1.63 7.27
CA ILE A 71 -8.22 -2.98 7.88
C ILE A 71 -9.58 -3.30 8.54
N HIS A 72 -10.28 -2.30 9.08
CA HIS A 72 -11.49 -2.50 9.87
C HIS A 72 -12.79 -2.45 9.05
N GLY A 73 -12.75 -1.89 7.83
CA GLY A 73 -13.90 -1.81 6.94
C GLY A 73 -13.54 -1.87 5.46
N PRO A 74 -12.85 -2.94 4.98
CA PRO A 74 -12.42 -3.02 3.60
C PRO A 74 -13.64 -2.99 2.68
N SER A 75 -13.69 -1.96 1.85
CA SER A 75 -14.84 -1.70 0.97
C SER A 75 -14.49 -1.89 -0.49
N VAL A 76 -13.20 -1.80 -0.84
CA VAL A 76 -12.72 -1.96 -2.22
C VAL A 76 -13.01 -3.36 -2.79
N PRO A 77 -12.83 -4.49 -2.08
CA PRO A 77 -13.07 -5.81 -2.68
C PRO A 77 -14.52 -6.08 -3.10
N LYS A 78 -15.47 -5.28 -2.59
CA LYS A 78 -16.90 -5.39 -2.90
C LYS A 78 -17.34 -4.50 -4.07
N MET A 79 -16.45 -3.62 -4.54
CA MET A 79 -16.68 -2.64 -5.61
C MET A 79 -16.01 -3.09 -6.90
#